data_AF-A0A382MYM9-F1
#
_entry.id   AF-A0A382MYM9-F1
#
_cell.length_a   1.000
_cell.length_b   1.000
_cell.length_c   1.000
_cell.angle_alpha   90.00
_cell.angle_beta   90.00
_cell.angle_gamma   90.00
#
_symmetry.space_group_name_H-M   'P 1'
#
loop_
_entity.id
_entity.type
_entity.pdbx_description
1 polymer ?
#
loop_
_entity_poly.entity_id
_entity_poly.type
_entity_poly.pdbx_seq_one_letter_code
_entity_poly.pdbx_strand_id
1 'polypeptide(L)'
;PNTNGGYLRYTSDTADQAKVITYSAANEAVTGDITITQAASGATAYVVDVNTAASTMRVIDVTNGSSDTAGYDSKPGSFQTSAAATSGTLSFTVGAVANGAMSIGSGEIIYIENRAPVARAADQTEDIKLIIEF
;
A
#
# COMPACT_ATOMS: atom_id res chain seq x y z
N PRO A 1 11.49 14.32 -17.35
CA PRO A 1 10.09 14.67 -17.71
C PRO A 1 9.47 13.50 -18.46
N ASN A 2 8.58 12.76 -17.78
CA ASN A 2 8.23 11.39 -18.15
C ASN A 2 7.64 11.32 -19.57
N THR A 3 8.14 10.38 -20.36
CA THR A 3 7.60 10.04 -21.68
C THR A 3 6.38 9.15 -21.47
N ASN A 4 5.21 9.77 -21.60
CA ASN A 4 3.91 9.12 -21.70
C ASN A 4 3.93 8.06 -22.82
N GLY A 5 3.89 6.78 -22.47
CA GLY A 5 3.94 5.72 -23.49
C GLY A 5 3.72 4.27 -23.06
N GLY A 6 3.54 3.96 -21.76
CA GLY A 6 3.46 2.55 -21.34
C GLY A 6 2.50 2.20 -20.21
N TYR A 7 1.78 3.17 -19.63
CA TYR A 7 0.87 2.87 -18.52
C TYR A 7 -0.55 2.63 -19.04
N LEU A 8 -1.06 1.42 -18.80
CA LEU A 8 -2.46 1.08 -19.06
C LEU A 8 -3.36 2.01 -18.24
N ARG A 9 -4.32 2.66 -18.90
CA ARG A 9 -5.31 3.49 -18.22
C ARG A 9 -6.15 2.60 -17.32
N TYR A 10 -6.33 3.01 -16.08
CA TYR A 10 -7.32 2.38 -15.20
C TYR A 10 -8.72 2.77 -15.69
N THR A 11 -9.61 1.78 -15.89
CA THR A 11 -10.93 1.99 -16.51
C THR A 11 -12.11 1.60 -15.63
N SER A 12 -11.86 1.16 -14.39
CA SER A 12 -12.93 0.86 -13.43
C SER A 12 -13.36 2.14 -12.71
N ASP A 13 -14.63 2.18 -12.29
CA ASP A 13 -15.24 3.34 -11.63
C ASP A 13 -14.64 3.63 -10.24
N THR A 14 -14.09 2.60 -9.59
CA THR A 14 -13.46 2.71 -8.26
C THR A 14 -12.09 2.07 -8.26
N ALA A 15 -11.08 2.79 -7.77
CA ALA A 15 -9.71 2.31 -7.59
C ALA A 15 -9.37 2.20 -6.09
N ASP A 16 -8.83 1.05 -5.66
CA ASP A 16 -8.17 0.91 -4.35
C ASP A 16 -6.66 0.91 -4.56
N GLN A 17 -5.97 1.87 -3.95
CA GLN A 17 -4.53 2.06 -4.15
C GLN A 17 -3.66 1.37 -3.11
N ALA A 18 -4.25 0.85 -2.05
CA ALA A 18 -3.49 0.12 -1.05
C ALA A 18 -2.99 -1.22 -1.63
N LYS A 19 -1.82 -1.67 -1.15
CA LYS A 19 -1.29 -2.98 -1.53
C LYS A 19 -2.04 -4.06 -0.77
N VAL A 20 -2.12 -5.26 -1.33
CA VAL A 20 -2.70 -6.42 -0.65
C VAL A 20 -1.61 -7.44 -0.40
N ILE A 21 -1.46 -7.86 0.86
CA ILE A 21 -0.59 -8.96 1.25
C ILE A 21 -1.47 -10.17 1.55
N THR A 22 -1.23 -11.28 0.84
CA THR A 22 -1.72 -12.60 1.25
C THR A 22 -0.77 -13.16 2.29
N TYR A 23 -1.30 -13.63 3.41
CA TYR A 23 -0.51 -14.22 4.49
C TYR A 23 -0.94 -15.66 4.77
N SER A 24 -0.06 -16.39 5.46
CA SER A 24 -0.33 -17.75 5.91
C SER A 24 0.45 -18.05 7.18
N ALA A 25 0.15 -19.18 7.83
CA ALA A 25 0.84 -19.64 9.03
C ALA A 25 0.96 -18.55 10.12
N ALA A 26 -0.09 -17.74 10.28
CA ALA A 26 -0.16 -16.77 11.37
C ALA A 26 -0.23 -17.54 12.69
N ASN A 27 0.66 -17.22 13.63
CA ASN A 27 0.66 -17.86 14.95
C ASN A 27 -0.51 -17.39 15.82
N GLU A 28 -1.00 -16.18 15.58
CA GLU A 28 -2.13 -15.56 16.26
C GLU A 28 -3.03 -14.83 15.24
N ALA A 29 -4.18 -14.33 15.69
CA ALA A 29 -5.06 -13.55 14.83
C ALA A 29 -4.37 -12.26 14.33
N VAL A 30 -4.43 -12.03 13.01
CA VAL A 30 -3.96 -10.78 12.40
C VAL A 30 -5.04 -9.71 12.56
N THR A 31 -4.66 -8.53 13.04
CA THR A 31 -5.55 -7.38 13.22
C THR A 31 -5.14 -6.22 12.30
N GLY A 32 -6.06 -5.26 12.13
CA GLY A 32 -5.72 -3.96 11.55
C GLY A 32 -4.92 -3.09 12.53
N ASP A 33 -4.54 -1.91 12.03
CA ASP A 33 -3.88 -0.82 12.76
C ASP A 33 -2.51 -1.18 13.37
N ILE A 34 -1.78 -2.07 12.69
CA ILE A 34 -0.45 -2.52 13.11
C ILE A 34 0.59 -2.23 12.03
N THR A 35 1.82 -1.96 12.46
CA THR A 35 2.99 -1.98 11.57
C THR A 35 3.57 -3.38 11.53
N ILE A 36 3.78 -3.91 10.34
CA ILE A 36 4.49 -5.16 10.10
C ILE A 36 5.89 -4.90 9.56
N THR A 37 6.84 -5.75 9.94
CA THR A 37 8.21 -5.72 9.42
C THR A 37 8.58 -7.11 8.91
N GLN A 38 9.08 -7.21 7.69
CA GLN A 38 9.59 -8.47 7.16
C GLN A 38 11.03 -8.73 7.60
N ALA A 39 11.29 -9.90 8.17
CA ALA A 39 12.62 -10.26 8.66
C ALA A 39 13.68 -10.37 7.55
N ALA A 40 13.29 -10.88 6.37
CA ALA A 40 14.23 -11.12 5.27
C ALA A 40 14.67 -9.85 4.51
N SER A 41 13.73 -8.92 4.29
CA SER A 41 14.01 -7.70 3.53
C SER A 41 14.24 -6.47 4.41
N GLY A 42 13.67 -6.45 5.61
CA GLY A 42 13.50 -5.24 6.43
C GLY A 42 12.35 -4.34 5.97
N ALA A 43 11.57 -4.75 4.95
CA ALA A 43 10.43 -3.97 4.46
C ALA A 43 9.38 -3.79 5.56
N THR A 44 8.76 -2.61 5.62
CA THR A 44 7.65 -2.34 6.54
C THR A 44 6.39 -1.95 5.80
N ALA A 45 5.23 -2.12 6.44
CA ALA A 45 3.97 -1.59 5.98
C ALA A 45 3.00 -1.39 7.17
N TYR A 46 2.03 -0.50 7.02
CA TYR A 46 0.94 -0.31 7.97
C TYR A 46 -0.33 -1.01 7.48
N VAL A 47 -0.92 -1.86 8.32
CA VAL A 47 -2.11 -2.64 8.00
C VAL A 47 -3.35 -1.82 8.31
N VAL A 48 -4.19 -1.57 7.31
CA VAL A 48 -5.42 -0.77 7.46
C VAL A 48 -6.69 -1.62 7.54
N ASP A 49 -6.66 -2.83 6.97
CA ASP A 49 -7.81 -3.73 6.97
C ASP A 49 -7.35 -5.18 6.79
N VAL A 50 -8.08 -6.12 7.38
CA VAL A 50 -7.76 -7.56 7.33
C VAL A 50 -9.01 -8.35 6.97
N ASN A 51 -8.91 -9.11 5.89
CA ASN A 51 -9.89 -10.13 5.53
C ASN A 51 -9.36 -11.50 5.95
N THR A 52 -9.76 -11.92 7.15
CA THR A 52 -9.32 -13.18 7.75
C THR A 52 -9.84 -14.41 7.02
N ALA A 53 -11.01 -14.33 6.37
CA ALA A 53 -11.57 -15.44 5.59
C ALA A 53 -10.75 -15.73 4.33
N ALA A 54 -10.16 -14.70 3.72
CA ALA A 54 -9.30 -14.82 2.54
C ALA A 54 -7.80 -14.85 2.88
N SER A 55 -7.43 -14.71 4.15
CA SER A 55 -6.04 -14.52 4.61
C SER A 55 -5.32 -13.40 3.84
N THR A 56 -6.01 -12.28 3.66
CA THR A 56 -5.44 -11.08 3.03
C THR A 56 -5.52 -9.88 3.95
N MET A 57 -4.57 -8.96 3.79
CA MET A 57 -4.56 -7.68 4.48
C MET A 57 -4.27 -6.57 3.49
N ARG A 58 -4.95 -5.43 3.65
CA ARG A 58 -4.70 -4.22 2.89
C ARG A 58 -3.72 -3.35 3.67
N VAL A 59 -2.68 -2.87 2.98
CA VAL A 59 -1.57 -2.16 3.60
C VAL A 59 -1.22 -0.87 2.86
N ILE A 60 -0.79 0.12 3.63
CA ILE A 60 -0.28 1.41 3.17
C ILE A 60 1.12 1.67 3.76
N ASP A 61 1.72 2.81 3.42
CA ASP A 61 3.04 3.24 3.94
C ASP A 61 4.12 2.17 3.81
N VAL A 62 4.11 1.47 2.67
CA VAL A 62 5.07 0.42 2.38
C VAL A 62 6.44 1.05 2.18
N THR A 63 7.41 0.64 2.99
CA THR A 63 8.81 1.05 2.84
C THR A 63 9.68 -0.16 2.52
N ASN A 64 10.67 0.04 1.66
CA ASN A 64 11.67 -0.98 1.36
C ASN A 64 12.70 -1.02 2.49
N GLY A 65 13.12 -2.22 2.88
CA GLY A 65 14.23 -2.41 3.80
C GLY A 65 15.59 -2.35 3.09
N SER A 66 16.64 -2.74 3.81
CA SER A 66 18.04 -2.64 3.36
C SER A 66 18.56 -3.89 2.63
N SER A 67 17.75 -4.93 2.43
CA SER A 67 18.19 -6.14 1.74
C SER A 67 18.49 -5.89 0.26
N ASP A 68 19.62 -6.38 -0.24
CA ASP A 68 19.95 -6.32 -1.67
C ASP A 68 19.15 -7.34 -2.51
N THR A 69 18.42 -8.25 -1.86
CA THR A 69 17.61 -9.26 -2.55
C THR A 69 16.32 -8.65 -3.06
N ALA A 70 16.02 -8.90 -4.33
CA ALA A 70 14.79 -8.43 -4.97
C ALA A 70 13.54 -9.07 -4.35
N GLY A 71 12.53 -8.26 -4.09
CA GLY A 71 11.21 -8.71 -3.60
C GLY A 71 10.21 -8.98 -4.73
N TYR A 72 8.93 -8.95 -4.36
CA TYR A 72 7.78 -9.26 -5.23
C TYR A 72 7.71 -8.42 -6.52
N ASP A 73 8.28 -7.21 -6.53
CA ASP A 73 8.29 -6.25 -7.63
C ASP A 73 9.67 -6.15 -8.32
N SER A 74 10.54 -7.13 -8.08
CA SER A 74 11.92 -7.14 -8.56
C SER A 74 12.78 -5.97 -8.05
N LYS A 75 12.37 -5.29 -6.97
CA LYS A 75 13.18 -4.25 -6.32
C LYS A 75 13.86 -4.77 -5.07
N PRO A 76 15.16 -4.44 -4.86
CA PRO A 76 15.83 -4.71 -3.61
C PRO A 76 15.08 -4.10 -2.42
N GLY A 77 15.07 -4.83 -1.31
CA GLY A 77 14.49 -4.38 -0.06
C GLY A 77 12.96 -4.43 -0.01
N SER A 78 12.29 -4.76 -1.12
CA SER A 78 10.84 -4.99 -1.12
C SER A 78 10.47 -6.28 -0.38
N PHE A 79 9.21 -6.39 0.04
CA PHE A 79 8.67 -7.63 0.59
C PHE A 79 8.96 -8.84 -0.31
N GLN A 80 9.49 -9.90 0.27
CA GLN A 80 9.77 -11.18 -0.38
C GLN A 80 8.67 -12.19 -0.06
N THR A 81 8.31 -13.04 -1.02
CA THR A 81 7.38 -14.15 -0.77
C THR A 81 8.09 -15.28 -0.02
N SER A 82 7.32 -16.10 0.70
CA SER A 82 7.83 -17.19 1.57
C SER A 82 8.74 -16.73 2.72
N ALA A 83 8.74 -15.44 3.05
CA ALA A 83 9.48 -14.87 4.17
C ALA A 83 8.55 -14.48 5.32
N ALA A 84 9.05 -14.58 6.56
CA ALA A 84 8.29 -14.20 7.74
C ALA A 84 8.21 -12.67 7.89
N ALA A 85 7.03 -12.18 8.26
CA ALA A 85 6.80 -10.83 8.72
C ALA A 85 6.17 -10.85 10.12
N THR A 86 6.49 -9.82 10.91
CA THR A 86 6.12 -9.79 12.33
C THR A 86 5.56 -8.44 12.75
N SER A 87 4.77 -8.45 13.82
CA SER A 87 4.36 -7.26 14.56
C SER A 87 4.22 -7.63 16.05
N GLY A 88 5.14 -7.17 16.90
CA GLY A 88 5.22 -7.65 18.28
C GLY A 88 5.42 -9.18 18.33
N THR A 89 4.48 -9.90 18.95
CA THR A 89 4.48 -11.37 19.01
C THR A 89 3.80 -12.04 17.82
N LEU A 90 3.09 -11.29 16.97
CA LEU A 90 2.50 -11.81 15.74
C LEU A 90 3.62 -12.15 14.75
N SER A 91 3.50 -13.31 14.12
CA SER A 91 4.35 -13.77 13.02
C SER A 91 3.48 -14.48 12.00
N PHE A 92 3.73 -14.22 10.72
CA PHE A 92 3.10 -14.91 9.60
C PHE A 92 4.06 -14.97 8.41
N THR A 93 3.77 -15.85 7.46
CA THR A 93 4.50 -15.94 6.19
C THR A 93 3.81 -15.09 5.13
N VAL A 94 4.58 -14.21 4.46
CA VAL A 94 4.13 -13.44 3.30
C VAL A 94 4.00 -14.39 2.11
N GLY A 95 2.79 -14.62 1.64
CA GLY A 95 2.51 -15.50 0.50
C GLY A 95 2.60 -14.77 -0.84
N ALA A 96 1.89 -13.64 -0.97
CA ALA A 96 1.87 -12.83 -2.17
C ALA A 96 1.71 -11.35 -1.81
N VAL A 97 2.20 -10.47 -2.68
CA VAL A 97 2.00 -9.02 -2.56
C VAL A 97 1.46 -8.52 -3.90
N ALA A 98 0.26 -7.96 -3.89
CA ALA A 98 -0.37 -7.34 -5.04
C ALA A 98 -0.33 -5.82 -4.92
N ASN A 99 -0.02 -5.16 -6.03
CA ASN A 99 -0.07 -3.70 -6.10
C ASN A 99 -1.51 -3.19 -6.06
N GLY A 100 -1.67 -1.92 -5.65
CA GLY A 100 -2.90 -1.19 -5.83
C GLY A 100 -3.29 -1.06 -7.31
N ALA A 101 -4.51 -0.62 -7.52
CA ALA A 101 -5.18 -0.63 -8.82
C ALA A 101 -4.49 0.26 -9.88
N MET A 102 -3.80 1.32 -9.47
CA MET A 102 -3.06 2.22 -10.37
C MET A 102 -1.55 1.97 -10.29
N SER A 103 -0.88 2.06 -11.44
CA SER A 103 0.58 2.03 -11.51
C SER A 103 1.16 3.29 -10.86
N ILE A 104 2.21 3.12 -10.06
CA ILE A 104 2.92 4.25 -9.45
C ILE A 104 3.48 5.16 -10.55
N GLY A 105 3.26 6.46 -10.44
CA GLY A 105 3.71 7.46 -11.41
C GLY A 105 2.96 7.45 -12.75
N SER A 106 1.84 6.72 -12.84
CA SER A 106 0.94 6.77 -14.00
C SER A 106 -0.04 7.94 -13.90
N GLY A 107 -0.66 8.27 -15.04
CA GLY A 107 -1.57 9.41 -15.16
C GLY A 107 -0.84 10.74 -15.33
N GLU A 108 -1.61 11.82 -15.47
CA GLU A 108 -1.10 13.18 -15.56
C GLU A 108 -1.79 14.03 -14.48
N ILE A 109 -0.98 14.71 -13.66
CA ILE A 109 -1.48 15.62 -12.64
C ILE A 109 -1.73 16.97 -13.31
N ILE A 110 -2.99 17.35 -13.45
CA ILE A 110 -3.39 18.61 -14.08
C ILE A 110 -3.54 19.77 -13.09
N TYR A 111 -3.59 19.48 -11.79
CA TYR A 111 -3.75 20.48 -10.72
C TYR A 111 -3.17 19.97 -9.40
N ILE A 112 -2.47 20.83 -8.68
CA ILE A 112 -1.99 20.60 -7.30
C ILE A 112 -2.36 21.83 -6.48
N GLU A 113 -3.00 21.63 -5.34
CA GLU A 113 -3.26 22.67 -4.34
C GLU A 113 -2.46 22.39 -3.08
N ASN A 114 -1.63 23.35 -2.64
CA ASN A 114 -0.99 23.31 -1.34
C ASN A 114 -1.74 24.26 -0.40
N ARG A 115 -2.41 23.71 0.62
CA ARG A 115 -3.14 24.47 1.64
C ARG A 115 -2.41 24.41 2.97
N ALA A 116 -2.60 25.43 3.81
CA ALA A 116 -2.23 25.32 5.22
C ALA A 116 -3.02 24.17 5.90
N PRO A 117 -2.50 23.58 7.00
CA PRO A 117 -3.20 22.49 7.69
C PRO A 117 -4.64 22.85 8.03
N VAL A 118 -5.58 21.97 7.66
CA VAL A 118 -7.00 22.11 7.98
C VAL A 118 -7.34 21.06 9.05
N ALA A 119 -7.93 21.49 10.15
CA ALA A 119 -8.36 20.59 11.21
C ALA A 119 -9.62 19.82 10.76
N ARG A 120 -9.60 18.50 10.93
CA ARG A 120 -10.70 17.60 10.57
C ARG A 120 -11.35 17.03 11.83
N ALA A 121 -12.67 16.88 11.80
CA ALA A 121 -13.42 16.14 12.81
C ALA A 121 -14.20 14.99 12.15
N ALA A 122 -14.48 13.92 12.89
CA ALA A 122 -15.11 12.71 12.34
C ALA A 122 -16.56 12.93 11.84
N ASP A 123 -17.23 13.95 12.37
CA ASP A 123 -18.58 14.38 12.02
C ASP A 123 -18.60 15.58 11.05
N GLN A 124 -17.43 16.04 10.61
CA GLN A 124 -17.30 17.16 9.70
C GLN A 124 -17.30 16.69 8.25
N THR A 125 -18.09 17.35 7.41
CA THR A 125 -18.03 17.20 5.95
C THR A 125 -17.10 18.26 5.36
N GLU A 126 -16.24 17.86 4.44
CA GLU A 126 -15.37 18.75 3.66
C GLU A 126 -15.96 18.92 2.26
N ASP A 127 -16.20 20.17 1.86
CA ASP A 127 -16.55 20.50 0.48
C ASP A 127 -15.33 21.07 -0.25
N ILE A 128 -15.04 20.53 -1.43
CA ILE A 128 -13.90 20.88 -2.26
C ILE A 128 -14.42 21.38 -3.61
N LYS A 129 -14.12 22.64 -3.93
CA LYS A 129 -14.52 23.26 -5.19
C LYS A 129 -13.30 23.66 -6.03
N LEU A 130 -13.22 23.13 -7.24
CA LEU A 130 -12.25 23.51 -8.27
C LEU A 130 -12.99 24.13 -9.46
N ILE A 131 -12.56 25.30 -9.91
CA ILE A 131 -13.08 25.97 -11.11
C ILE A 131 -11.93 26.04 -12.13
N ILE A 132 -12.19 25.63 -13.37
CA ILE A 132 -11.26 25.69 -14.50
C ILE A 132 -11.93 26.51 -15.60
N GLU A 133 -11.29 27.58 -16.06
CA GLU A 133 -11.74 28.44 -17.17
C GLU A 133 -10.74 28.34 -18.33
N PHE A 134 -11.25 28.25 -19.56
CA PHE A 134 -10.47 28.07 -20.79
C PHE A 134 -10.69 29.24 -21.74
#